data_AF-A0A7W3VGV6-F1
#
_entry.id   AF-A0A7W3VGV6-F1
#
_cell.length_a   1.000
_cell.length_b   1.000
_cell.length_c   1.000
_cell.angle_alpha   90.00
_cell.angle_beta   90.00
_cell.angle_gamma   90.00
#
_symmetry.space_group_name_H-M   'P 1'
#
loop_
_entity.id
_entity.type
_entity.pdbx_description
1 polymer ?
#
loop_
_entity_poly.entity_id
_entity_poly.type
_entity_poly.pdbx_seq_one_letter_code
_entity_poly.pdbx_strand_id
1 'polypeptide(L)'
;MLQAIKNKKAGRNFKGTEIQWSSLFEGSEDSLTSSVVGTLLYLPDTIIWTILNQAVGYNLISIDEPIEDFIFWPSWNSKYTANRNFVEPDVFIETPHYNIIIEAKKADGKGQDINQWKRELIAHQNEYCNVGNKKDVIFIALGGVSEDKKVPIEISSFTEDLLPEGYDRKFTITQLQWKTLLKTCLDQKYTLEYITDEYNQATLRILNDIIEYFEIHKVYRLKYFSDINYPNYKVKDYPLSSFTLI
;
A
#
# COMPACT_ATOMS: atom_id res chain seq x y z
N MET A 1 -13.36 6.64 11.40
CA MET A 1 -12.49 7.57 12.16
C MET A 1 -12.13 8.81 11.35
N LEU A 2 -11.82 8.65 10.06
CA LEU A 2 -11.48 9.72 9.11
C LEU A 2 -12.27 11.03 9.28
N GLN A 3 -13.60 10.97 9.24
CA GLN A 3 -14.46 12.17 9.33
C GLN A 3 -14.22 12.96 10.63
N ALA A 4 -13.93 12.29 11.75
CA ALA A 4 -13.62 12.96 13.01
C ALA A 4 -12.23 13.61 13.00
N ILE A 5 -11.26 13.03 12.31
CA ILE A 5 -9.90 13.58 12.13
C ILE A 5 -9.98 14.81 11.21
N LYS A 6 -10.58 14.66 10.02
CA LYS A 6 -10.75 15.71 9.01
C LYS A 6 -11.45 16.95 9.58
N ASN A 7 -12.51 16.75 10.36
CA ASN A 7 -13.29 17.85 10.96
C ASN A 7 -12.75 18.35 12.31
N LYS A 8 -11.54 17.95 12.72
CA LYS A 8 -10.90 18.33 14.00
C LYS A 8 -11.80 18.05 15.22
N LYS A 9 -12.54 16.93 15.18
CA LYS A 9 -13.45 16.48 16.25
C LYS A 9 -12.87 15.35 17.10
N ALA A 10 -11.85 14.63 16.62
CA ALA A 10 -11.23 13.51 17.34
C ALA A 10 -10.61 13.91 18.70
N GLY A 11 -10.18 15.17 18.88
CA GLY A 11 -9.49 15.67 20.07
C GLY A 11 -10.35 16.01 21.27
N ARG A 12 -11.66 16.15 21.10
CA ARG A 12 -12.54 16.79 22.11
C ARG A 12 -12.84 15.91 23.33
N ASN A 13 -12.53 14.62 23.27
CA ASN A 13 -12.80 13.66 24.34
C ASN A 13 -11.65 13.51 25.35
N PHE A 14 -10.49 14.17 25.10
CA PHE A 14 -9.35 14.14 26.02
C PHE A 14 -9.43 15.36 26.95
N LYS A 15 -9.61 15.11 28.25
CA LYS A 15 -9.68 16.19 29.26
C LYS A 15 -8.36 16.97 29.28
N GLY A 16 -8.41 18.26 28.96
CA GLY A 16 -7.35 19.23 29.28
C GLY A 16 -6.32 19.51 28.18
N THR A 17 -6.40 18.86 27.01
CA THR A 17 -5.48 19.14 25.90
C THR A 17 -6.23 19.09 24.57
N GLU A 18 -6.22 20.21 23.83
CA GLU A 18 -6.68 20.22 22.44
C GLU A 18 -5.62 19.51 21.58
N ILE A 19 -5.82 18.21 21.35
CA ILE A 19 -4.93 17.40 20.53
C ILE A 19 -5.30 17.56 19.05
N GLN A 20 -4.35 18.02 18.23
CA GLN A 20 -4.49 17.97 16.77
C GLN A 20 -4.16 16.57 16.25
N TRP A 21 -5.19 15.74 16.09
CA TRP A 21 -5.03 14.33 15.70
C TRP A 21 -4.31 14.11 14.37
N SER A 22 -4.46 15.02 13.40
CA SER A 22 -3.71 14.95 12.14
C SER A 22 -2.20 14.93 12.41
N SER A 23 -1.69 15.79 13.30
CA SER A 23 -0.25 15.83 13.63
C SER A 23 0.30 14.57 14.31
N LEU A 24 -0.56 13.78 14.96
CA LEU A 24 -0.16 12.49 15.54
C LEU A 24 -0.12 11.38 14.49
N PHE A 25 -1.01 11.44 13.49
CA PHE A 25 -1.10 10.46 12.41
C PHE A 25 -0.01 10.66 11.34
N GLU A 26 0.39 11.91 11.10
CA GLU A 26 1.38 12.32 10.07
C GLU A 26 2.72 11.58 10.09
N GLY A 27 3.13 10.97 11.21
CA GLY A 27 4.45 10.34 11.36
C GLY A 27 4.44 8.85 11.71
N SER A 28 3.28 8.21 11.82
CA SER A 28 3.17 6.82 12.25
C SER A 28 3.02 5.88 11.05
N GLU A 29 3.97 4.94 10.92
CA GLU A 29 3.97 3.85 9.94
C GLU A 29 2.71 3.01 10.08
N ASP A 30 2.46 2.48 11.29
CA ASP A 30 1.28 1.68 11.64
C ASP A 30 -0.03 2.40 11.29
N SER A 31 -0.09 3.71 11.56
CA SER A 31 -1.28 4.50 11.29
C SER A 31 -1.49 4.71 9.79
N LEU A 32 -0.43 4.91 9.02
CA LEU A 32 -0.49 4.97 7.56
C LEU A 32 -0.94 3.64 6.97
N THR A 33 -0.33 2.53 7.41
CA THR A 33 -0.65 1.17 6.99
C THR A 33 -2.12 0.86 7.25
N SER A 34 -2.58 1.00 8.49
CA SER A 34 -3.98 0.72 8.85
C SER A 34 -4.99 1.63 8.15
N SER A 35 -4.64 2.90 7.94
CA SER A 35 -5.54 3.84 7.26
C SER A 35 -5.62 3.58 5.76
N VAL A 36 -4.50 3.35 5.09
CA VAL A 36 -4.46 3.16 3.63
C VAL A 36 -4.74 1.71 3.26
N VAL A 37 -3.95 0.76 3.74
CA VAL A 37 -4.11 -0.67 3.41
C VAL A 37 -5.39 -1.21 4.04
N GLY A 38 -5.69 -0.85 5.29
CA GLY A 38 -6.95 -1.27 5.92
C GLY A 38 -8.18 -0.76 5.21
N THR A 39 -8.15 0.46 4.65
CA THR A 39 -9.28 0.96 3.84
C THR A 39 -9.30 0.35 2.45
N LEU A 40 -8.14 0.08 1.84
CA LEU A 40 -8.02 -0.64 0.56
C LEU A 40 -8.71 -2.01 0.62
N LEU A 41 -8.54 -2.74 1.72
CA LEU A 41 -9.13 -4.08 1.91
C LEU A 41 -10.66 -4.10 2.08
N TYR A 42 -11.33 -2.94 2.09
CA TYR A 42 -12.80 -2.85 2.02
C TYR A 42 -13.34 -2.67 0.60
N LEU A 43 -12.48 -2.49 -0.40
CA LEU A 43 -12.90 -2.49 -1.79
C LEU A 43 -13.29 -3.91 -2.23
N PRO A 44 -14.05 -4.06 -3.33
CA PRO A 44 -14.24 -5.38 -3.93
C PRO A 44 -12.88 -6.01 -4.32
N ASP A 45 -12.71 -7.31 -4.09
CA ASP A 45 -11.45 -8.05 -4.32
C ASP A 45 -10.86 -7.79 -5.72
N THR A 46 -11.72 -7.78 -6.75
CA THR A 46 -11.32 -7.49 -8.13
C THR A 46 -10.68 -6.11 -8.29
N ILE A 47 -11.15 -5.11 -7.55
CA ILE A 47 -10.62 -3.76 -7.54
C ILE A 47 -9.31 -3.70 -6.75
N ILE A 48 -9.22 -4.42 -5.62
CA ILE A 48 -7.99 -4.53 -4.81
C ILE A 48 -6.85 -5.09 -5.67
N TRP A 49 -7.09 -6.22 -6.34
CA TRP A 49 -6.09 -6.87 -7.18
C TRP A 49 -5.76 -6.08 -8.43
N THR A 50 -6.74 -5.41 -9.03
CA THR A 50 -6.47 -4.48 -10.14
C THR A 50 -5.50 -3.38 -9.71
N ILE A 51 -5.76 -2.74 -8.56
CA ILE A 51 -4.90 -1.68 -8.01
C ILE A 51 -3.50 -2.23 -7.73
N LEU A 52 -3.38 -3.34 -7.00
CA LEU A 52 -2.08 -3.89 -6.62
C LEU A 52 -1.26 -4.36 -7.83
N ASN A 53 -1.86 -5.09 -8.77
CA ASN A 53 -1.19 -5.53 -10.01
C ASN A 53 -0.69 -4.34 -10.83
N GLN A 54 -1.52 -3.30 -11.00
CA GLN A 54 -1.12 -2.09 -11.72
C GLN A 54 -0.01 -1.33 -10.98
N ALA A 55 -0.07 -1.27 -9.65
CA ALA A 55 0.88 -0.50 -8.85
C ALA A 55 2.26 -1.14 -8.84
N VAL A 56 2.28 -2.47 -8.94
CA VAL A 56 3.48 -3.30 -9.08
C VAL A 56 3.98 -3.34 -10.53
N GLY A 57 3.08 -3.24 -11.51
CA GLY A 57 3.40 -3.16 -12.94
C GLY A 57 3.38 -4.51 -13.69
N TYR A 58 2.87 -5.57 -13.06
CA TYR A 58 2.63 -6.89 -13.67
C TYR A 58 1.52 -7.62 -12.92
N ASN A 59 1.02 -8.72 -13.48
CA ASN A 59 -0.01 -9.55 -12.84
C ASN A 59 0.61 -10.37 -11.72
N LEU A 60 0.61 -9.81 -10.51
CA LEU A 60 1.09 -10.46 -9.28
C LEU A 60 0.11 -11.54 -8.83
N ILE A 61 -1.19 -11.26 -8.92
CA ILE A 61 -2.28 -12.15 -8.49
C ILE A 61 -3.43 -12.11 -9.50
N SER A 62 -4.22 -13.19 -9.57
CA SER A 62 -5.44 -13.20 -10.39
C SER A 62 -6.42 -12.14 -9.90
N ILE A 63 -7.08 -11.43 -10.81
CA ILE A 63 -8.09 -10.43 -10.44
C ILE A 63 -9.33 -11.06 -9.77
N ASP A 64 -9.58 -12.34 -10.00
CA ASP A 64 -10.74 -13.07 -9.47
C ASP A 64 -10.41 -13.87 -8.19
N GLU A 65 -9.20 -13.72 -7.65
CA GLU A 65 -8.81 -14.39 -6.41
C GLU A 65 -9.63 -13.83 -5.23
N PRO A 66 -10.39 -14.63 -4.47
CA PRO A 66 -11.13 -14.09 -3.33
C PRO A 66 -10.23 -13.90 -2.10
N ILE A 67 -10.50 -12.85 -1.32
CA ILE A 67 -9.89 -12.70 0.01
C ILE A 67 -10.71 -13.52 1.02
N GLU A 68 -10.06 -14.46 1.71
CA GLU A 68 -10.69 -15.29 2.75
C GLU A 68 -10.65 -14.60 4.11
N ASP A 69 -9.50 -14.03 4.48
CA ASP A 69 -9.30 -13.30 5.73
C ASP A 69 -8.13 -12.31 5.62
N PHE A 70 -8.06 -11.35 6.54
CA PHE A 70 -6.88 -10.51 6.74
C PHE A 70 -6.71 -10.07 8.19
N ILE A 71 -5.45 -9.96 8.63
CA ILE A 71 -5.09 -9.61 10.00
C ILE A 71 -3.98 -8.57 9.97
N PHE A 72 -4.15 -7.52 10.77
CA PHE A 72 -3.11 -6.51 11.02
C PHE A 72 -2.29 -6.90 12.23
N TRP A 73 -0.97 -6.80 12.11
CA TRP A 73 0.00 -7.09 13.18
C TRP A 73 -0.22 -8.45 13.87
N PRO A 74 -0.32 -9.57 13.12
CA PRO A 74 -0.44 -10.87 13.75
C PRO A 74 0.86 -11.20 14.50
N SER A 75 0.73 -11.74 15.71
CA SER A 75 1.87 -12.19 16.51
C SER A 75 2.23 -13.63 16.14
N TRP A 76 3.28 -13.82 15.33
CA TRP A 76 3.73 -15.13 14.88
C TRP A 76 4.89 -15.69 15.69
N ASN A 77 4.95 -17.02 15.72
CA ASN A 77 5.99 -17.79 16.37
C ASN A 77 7.37 -17.49 15.77
N SER A 78 8.25 -16.93 16.59
CA SER A 78 9.60 -16.52 16.19
C SER A 78 10.63 -17.67 16.19
N LYS A 79 10.22 -18.93 16.33
CA LYS A 79 11.13 -20.08 16.28
C LYS A 79 11.98 -20.04 15.00
N TYR A 80 13.26 -20.40 15.11
CA TYR A 80 14.23 -20.32 14.01
C TYR A 80 14.52 -18.91 13.47
N THR A 81 14.12 -17.87 14.19
CA THR A 81 14.50 -16.49 13.92
C THR A 81 15.42 -15.95 15.02
N ALA A 82 16.06 -14.80 14.79
CA ALA A 82 16.83 -14.10 15.81
C ALA A 82 15.95 -13.42 16.90
N ASN A 83 14.62 -13.36 16.69
CA ASN A 83 13.69 -12.73 17.64
C ASN A 83 13.33 -13.69 18.78
N ARG A 84 13.34 -13.17 20.01
CA ARG A 84 13.11 -13.99 21.23
C ARG A 84 11.65 -14.19 21.61
N ASN A 85 10.75 -13.34 21.11
CA ASN A 85 9.34 -13.32 21.55
C ASN A 85 8.40 -13.74 20.42
N PHE A 86 8.25 -12.88 19.41
CA PHE A 86 7.39 -13.08 18.26
C PHE A 86 7.93 -12.29 17.06
N VAL A 87 7.39 -12.57 15.89
CA VAL A 87 7.59 -11.78 14.65
C VAL A 87 6.21 -11.25 14.24
N GLU A 88 6.17 -10.00 13.80
CA GLU A 88 4.93 -9.28 13.54
C GLU A 88 5.05 -8.57 12.19
N PRO A 89 4.52 -9.14 11.09
CA PRO A 89 4.37 -8.39 9.86
C PRO A 89 3.26 -7.34 10.02
N ASP A 90 3.26 -6.31 9.17
CA ASP A 90 2.22 -5.29 9.22
C ASP A 90 0.83 -5.82 8.84
N VAL A 91 0.73 -6.57 7.74
CA VAL A 91 -0.54 -7.14 7.27
C VAL A 91 -0.33 -8.54 6.73
N PHE A 92 -1.23 -9.44 7.10
CA PHE A 92 -1.37 -10.76 6.52
C PHE A 92 -2.73 -10.89 5.84
N ILE A 93 -2.78 -11.41 4.61
CA ILE A 93 -4.00 -11.66 3.85
C ILE A 93 -3.97 -13.11 3.38
N GLU A 94 -5.06 -13.82 3.61
CA GLU A 94 -5.24 -15.20 3.17
C GLU A 94 -6.18 -15.26 1.96
N THR A 95 -5.78 -16.01 0.93
CA THR A 95 -6.60 -16.34 -0.24
C THR A 95 -6.55 -17.85 -0.47
N PRO A 96 -7.41 -18.45 -1.32
CA PRO A 96 -7.39 -19.89 -1.58
C PRO A 96 -6.03 -20.42 -2.08
N HIS A 97 -5.32 -19.64 -2.89
CA HIS A 97 -4.06 -20.06 -3.52
C HIS A 97 -2.82 -19.39 -2.94
N TYR A 98 -2.98 -18.22 -2.31
CA TYR A 98 -1.86 -17.40 -1.85
C TYR A 98 -1.99 -17.00 -0.38
N ASN A 99 -0.85 -16.91 0.27
CA ASN A 99 -0.67 -16.18 1.51
C ASN A 99 0.10 -14.91 1.20
N ILE A 100 -0.47 -13.76 1.51
CA ILE A 100 0.12 -12.46 1.20
C ILE A 100 0.57 -11.79 2.48
N ILE A 101 1.82 -11.35 2.51
CA ILE A 101 2.42 -10.60 3.62
C ILE A 101 2.74 -9.21 3.09
N ILE A 102 2.29 -8.17 3.79
CA ILE A 102 2.67 -6.79 3.48
C ILE A 102 3.52 -6.28 4.64
N GLU A 103 4.69 -5.77 4.31
CA GLU A 103 5.60 -5.11 5.24
C GLU A 103 5.81 -3.67 4.78
N ALA A 104 5.26 -2.73 5.54
CA ALA A 104 5.20 -1.34 5.19
C ALA A 104 6.35 -0.54 5.80
N LYS A 105 6.65 0.61 5.18
CA LYS A 105 7.58 1.60 5.71
C LYS A 105 6.96 2.98 5.61
N LYS A 106 7.28 3.89 6.53
CA LYS A 106 6.68 5.24 6.61
C LYS A 106 6.71 6.12 5.34
N ALA A 107 7.58 5.82 4.36
CA ALA A 107 7.71 6.58 3.10
C ALA A 107 8.49 5.80 2.03
N ASP A 108 8.42 6.21 0.75
CA ASP A 108 9.10 5.58 -0.41
C ASP A 108 10.64 5.79 -0.49
N GLY A 109 11.30 6.08 0.64
CA GLY A 109 12.74 6.33 0.71
C GLY A 109 13.58 5.05 0.76
N LYS A 110 14.76 5.08 1.40
CA LYS A 110 15.46 3.84 1.80
C LYS A 110 14.95 3.42 3.18
N GLY A 111 14.58 2.16 3.36
CA GLY A 111 14.14 1.69 4.68
C GLY A 111 13.86 0.19 4.82
N GLN A 112 13.87 -0.57 3.73
CA GLN A 112 13.62 -2.00 3.78
C GLN A 112 14.82 -2.78 4.36
N ASP A 113 14.53 -3.75 5.26
CA ASP A 113 15.51 -4.65 5.87
C ASP A 113 15.25 -6.09 5.42
N ILE A 114 16.19 -6.65 4.65
CA ILE A 114 16.11 -8.04 4.17
C ILE A 114 16.08 -9.04 5.35
N ASN A 115 16.74 -8.73 6.46
CA ASN A 115 16.70 -9.61 7.63
C ASN A 115 15.33 -9.58 8.31
N GLN A 116 14.59 -8.48 8.20
CA GLN A 116 13.19 -8.44 8.65
C GLN A 116 12.34 -9.38 7.80
N TRP A 117 12.44 -9.29 6.47
CA TRP A 117 11.72 -10.17 5.56
C TRP A 117 12.02 -11.66 5.81
N LYS A 118 13.30 -12.00 6.06
CA LYS A 118 13.72 -13.35 6.47
C LYS A 118 12.94 -13.84 7.69
N ARG A 119 12.87 -13.02 8.74
CA ARG A 119 12.22 -13.40 9.99
C ARG A 119 10.72 -13.61 9.78
N GLU A 120 10.06 -12.73 9.03
CA GLU A 120 8.62 -12.83 8.74
C GLU A 120 8.29 -14.04 7.89
N LEU A 121 9.09 -14.32 6.86
CA LEU A 121 8.93 -15.51 6.04
C LEU A 121 9.13 -16.78 6.86
N ILE A 122 10.16 -16.87 7.72
CA ILE A 122 10.39 -18.02 8.60
C ILE A 122 9.22 -18.18 9.60
N ALA A 123 8.77 -17.08 10.21
CA ALA A 123 7.67 -17.11 11.17
C ALA A 123 6.35 -17.54 10.53
N HIS A 124 6.07 -17.09 9.30
CA HIS A 124 4.94 -17.59 8.50
C HIS A 124 4.99 -19.12 8.34
N GLN A 125 6.17 -19.70 8.12
CA GLN A 125 6.29 -21.16 8.00
C GLN A 125 5.91 -21.87 9.30
N ASN A 126 6.36 -21.33 10.44
CA ASN A 126 6.07 -21.92 11.74
C ASN A 126 4.56 -22.00 12.00
N GLU A 127 3.80 -21.00 11.54
CA GLU A 127 2.35 -20.94 11.66
C GLU A 127 1.63 -21.84 10.64
N TYR A 128 2.02 -21.78 9.36
CA TYR A 128 1.16 -22.28 8.27
C TYR A 128 1.74 -23.49 7.50
N CYS A 129 3.00 -23.88 7.70
CA CYS A 129 3.58 -25.02 6.98
C CYS A 129 3.27 -26.38 7.59
N ASN A 130 2.98 -26.45 8.89
CA ASN A 130 2.76 -27.72 9.59
C ASN A 130 1.39 -28.37 9.29
N VAL A 131 0.51 -27.70 8.51
CA VAL A 131 -0.90 -28.08 8.34
C VAL A 131 -1.20 -28.66 6.95
N GLY A 132 -0.20 -28.95 6.12
CA GLY A 132 -0.42 -29.45 4.74
C GLY A 132 -1.05 -28.42 3.78
N ASN A 133 -1.37 -27.22 4.25
CA ASN A 133 -1.64 -26.04 3.45
C ASN A 133 -0.42 -25.82 2.54
N LYS A 134 -0.55 -25.78 1.22
CA LYS A 134 0.56 -25.58 0.25
C LYS A 134 0.46 -24.24 -0.51
N LYS A 135 -0.26 -23.26 0.03
CA LYS A 135 -0.41 -21.93 -0.60
C LYS A 135 0.96 -21.31 -0.88
N ASP A 136 1.10 -20.74 -2.08
CA ASP A 136 2.26 -19.94 -2.48
C ASP A 136 2.28 -18.65 -1.66
N VAL A 137 3.45 -18.04 -1.49
CA VAL A 137 3.59 -16.84 -0.66
C VAL A 137 4.00 -15.65 -1.50
N ILE A 138 3.26 -14.56 -1.34
CA ILE A 138 3.54 -13.26 -1.93
C ILE A 138 3.90 -12.31 -0.80
N PHE A 139 5.05 -11.66 -0.90
CA PHE A 139 5.50 -10.69 0.08
C PHE A 139 5.67 -9.34 -0.60
N ILE A 140 4.95 -8.34 -0.10
CA ILE A 140 4.90 -6.98 -0.63
C ILE A 140 5.63 -6.05 0.34
N ALA A 141 6.83 -5.64 -0.03
CA ALA A 141 7.57 -4.59 0.66
C ALA A 141 7.03 -3.23 0.21
N LEU A 142 6.17 -2.61 1.03
CA LEU A 142 5.45 -1.37 0.72
C LEU A 142 6.16 -0.15 1.30
N GLY A 143 6.60 0.77 0.44
CA GLY A 143 7.47 1.87 0.83
C GLY A 143 8.89 1.42 1.15
N GLY A 144 9.78 2.35 1.48
CA GLY A 144 11.19 2.07 1.74
C GLY A 144 11.97 1.59 0.50
N VAL A 145 11.42 1.87 -0.70
CA VAL A 145 11.96 1.51 -2.02
C VAL A 145 12.37 2.77 -2.79
N SER A 146 13.67 2.98 -3.01
CA SER A 146 14.19 4.08 -3.83
C SER A 146 13.78 3.97 -5.31
N GLU A 147 13.67 5.11 -6.00
CA GLU A 147 13.21 5.21 -7.40
C GLU A 147 13.96 4.30 -8.40
N ASP A 148 15.21 3.97 -8.10
CA ASP A 148 16.09 3.15 -8.94
C ASP A 148 15.76 1.64 -8.90
N LYS A 149 14.86 1.19 -8.02
CA LYS A 149 14.54 -0.23 -7.79
C LYS A 149 13.06 -0.53 -8.01
N LYS A 150 12.61 -0.48 -9.28
CA LYS A 150 11.27 -0.93 -9.69
C LYS A 150 11.22 -2.39 -10.15
N VAL A 151 12.30 -3.13 -9.99
CA VAL A 151 12.38 -4.50 -10.50
C VAL A 151 11.86 -5.45 -9.41
N PRO A 152 10.82 -6.27 -9.67
CA PRO A 152 10.48 -7.36 -8.76
C PRO A 152 11.73 -8.20 -8.53
N ILE A 153 12.10 -8.37 -7.27
CA ILE A 153 13.17 -9.29 -6.92
C ILE A 153 12.51 -10.67 -6.98
N GLU A 154 12.49 -11.29 -8.16
CA GLU A 154 12.20 -12.72 -8.23
C GLU A 154 13.31 -13.43 -7.46
N ILE A 155 12.94 -13.96 -6.30
CA ILE A 155 13.80 -14.70 -5.39
C ILE A 155 14.02 -16.12 -5.94
N SER A 156 14.32 -16.27 -7.22
CA SER A 156 14.93 -17.52 -7.69
C SER A 156 16.40 -17.60 -7.23
N SER A 157 17.03 -16.47 -6.91
CA SER A 157 18.42 -16.38 -6.46
C SER A 157 18.63 -16.23 -4.95
N PHE A 158 17.57 -16.05 -4.16
CA PHE A 158 17.68 -15.92 -2.70
C PHE A 158 17.07 -17.10 -1.92
N THR A 159 16.48 -18.09 -2.60
CA THR A 159 15.76 -19.21 -1.97
C THR A 159 16.63 -20.10 -1.10
N GLU A 160 17.85 -20.42 -1.52
CA GLU A 160 18.71 -21.40 -0.81
C GLU A 160 19.24 -20.87 0.53
N ASP A 161 19.48 -19.55 0.66
CA ASP A 161 20.01 -18.93 1.90
C ASP A 161 18.92 -18.30 2.79
N LEU A 162 17.69 -18.12 2.28
CA LEU A 162 16.58 -17.50 3.03
C LEU A 162 15.64 -18.53 3.66
N LEU A 163 15.47 -19.70 3.06
CA LEU A 163 14.49 -20.68 3.47
C LEU A 163 15.18 -21.90 4.10
N PRO A 164 14.67 -22.45 5.23
CA PRO A 164 15.15 -23.71 5.78
C PRO A 164 14.98 -24.86 4.77
N GLU A 165 15.84 -25.89 4.87
CA GLU A 165 15.66 -27.16 4.13
C GLU A 165 14.22 -27.68 4.27
N GLY A 166 13.60 -28.06 3.14
CA GLY A 166 12.24 -28.62 3.11
C GLY A 166 11.15 -27.65 2.66
N TYR A 167 11.50 -26.45 2.21
CA TYR A 167 10.54 -25.50 1.64
C TYR A 167 10.22 -25.78 0.18
N ASP A 168 9.02 -26.35 -0.08
CA ASP A 168 8.59 -26.84 -1.42
C ASP A 168 7.49 -25.96 -2.05
N ARG A 169 7.55 -24.63 -1.91
CA ARG A 169 6.55 -23.71 -2.51
C ARG A 169 7.19 -22.51 -3.18
N LYS A 170 6.42 -21.81 -4.01
CA LYS A 170 6.89 -20.61 -4.67
C LYS A 170 6.78 -19.40 -3.73
N PHE A 171 7.83 -18.58 -3.73
CA PHE A 171 7.90 -17.30 -3.04
C PHE A 171 8.07 -16.19 -4.06
N THR A 172 7.28 -15.14 -3.93
CA THR A 172 7.42 -13.92 -4.72
C THR A 172 7.60 -12.74 -3.77
N ILE A 173 8.75 -12.06 -3.82
CA ILE A 173 8.92 -10.76 -3.15
C ILE A 173 8.77 -9.65 -4.20
N THR A 174 7.90 -8.70 -3.93
CA THR A 174 7.77 -7.51 -4.74
C THR A 174 7.90 -6.26 -3.90
N GLN A 175 8.39 -5.21 -4.56
CA GLN A 175 8.61 -3.91 -3.95
C GLN A 175 7.57 -2.96 -4.53
N LEU A 176 6.78 -2.36 -3.66
CA LEU A 176 5.72 -1.43 -4.01
C LEU A 176 5.97 -0.08 -3.36
N GLN A 177 5.64 0.99 -4.07
CA GLN A 177 5.76 2.34 -3.55
C GLN A 177 4.38 2.88 -3.17
N TRP A 178 4.28 3.62 -2.07
CA TRP A 178 3.10 4.39 -1.70
C TRP A 178 2.65 5.33 -2.82
N LYS A 179 3.58 5.92 -3.58
CA LYS A 179 3.23 6.79 -4.72
C LYS A 179 2.57 6.05 -5.85
N THR A 180 3.02 4.83 -6.16
CA THR A 180 2.42 4.03 -7.24
C THR A 180 1.08 3.45 -6.79
N LEU A 181 0.94 3.11 -5.51
CA LEU A 181 -0.33 2.74 -4.91
C LEU A 181 -1.34 3.91 -4.95
N LEU A 182 -0.95 5.10 -4.53
CA LEU A 182 -1.81 6.29 -4.63
C LEU A 182 -2.21 6.58 -6.08
N LYS A 183 -1.26 6.53 -7.01
CA LYS A 183 -1.53 6.77 -8.44
C LYS A 183 -2.58 5.80 -8.97
N THR A 184 -2.46 4.52 -8.66
CA THR A 184 -3.39 3.49 -9.16
C THR A 184 -4.76 3.59 -8.51
N CYS A 185 -4.86 3.97 -7.23
CA CYS A 185 -6.13 4.34 -6.63
C CYS A 185 -6.81 5.52 -7.36
N LEU A 186 -6.04 6.55 -7.74
CA LEU A 186 -6.55 7.68 -8.52
C LEU A 186 -7.01 7.25 -9.93
N ASP A 187 -6.20 6.48 -10.64
CA ASP A 187 -6.54 5.96 -11.97
C ASP A 187 -7.82 5.11 -11.94
N GLN A 188 -7.95 4.27 -10.91
CA GLN A 188 -9.13 3.44 -10.71
C GLN A 188 -10.37 4.28 -10.39
N LYS A 189 -10.23 5.31 -9.55
CA LYS A 189 -11.31 6.26 -9.28
C LYS A 189 -11.78 6.93 -10.57
N TYR A 190 -10.86 7.47 -11.38
CA TYR A 190 -11.22 8.13 -12.65
C TYR A 190 -11.92 7.17 -13.62
N THR A 191 -11.48 5.91 -13.66
CA THR A 191 -12.11 4.88 -14.49
C THR A 191 -13.55 4.63 -14.05
N LEU A 192 -13.80 4.49 -12.76
CA LEU A 192 -15.15 4.25 -12.22
C LEU A 192 -16.07 5.46 -12.36
N GLU A 193 -15.54 6.69 -12.26
CA GLU A 193 -16.29 7.92 -12.51
C GLU A 193 -16.73 8.03 -13.99
N TYR A 194 -15.88 7.59 -14.92
CA TYR A 194 -16.17 7.64 -16.35
C TYR A 194 -17.27 6.66 -16.78
N ILE A 195 -17.34 5.48 -16.17
CA ILE A 195 -18.28 4.41 -16.56
C ILE A 195 -19.75 4.76 -16.21
N THR A 196 -20.00 5.81 -15.40
CA THR A 196 -21.34 6.30 -15.03
C THR A 196 -22.29 5.20 -14.54
N ASP A 197 -21.80 4.35 -13.65
CA ASP A 197 -22.61 3.31 -13.00
C ASP A 197 -22.91 3.71 -11.53
N GLU A 198 -24.20 3.79 -11.19
CA GLU A 198 -24.67 4.11 -9.83
C GLU A 198 -24.22 3.05 -8.80
N TYR A 199 -23.93 1.81 -9.22
CA TYR A 199 -23.44 0.77 -8.33
C TYR A 199 -22.01 1.02 -7.84
N ASN A 200 -21.25 1.90 -8.50
CA ASN A 200 -19.87 2.22 -8.10
C ASN A 200 -19.76 3.22 -6.95
N GLN A 201 -20.87 3.82 -6.49
CA GLN A 201 -20.83 4.92 -5.53
C GLN A 201 -20.24 4.54 -4.16
N ALA A 202 -20.37 3.28 -3.74
CA ALA A 202 -19.73 2.80 -2.52
C ALA A 202 -18.21 2.70 -2.70
N THR A 203 -17.77 2.05 -3.78
CA THR A 203 -16.37 1.91 -4.18
C THR A 203 -15.69 3.27 -4.32
N LEU A 204 -16.34 4.23 -4.97
CA LEU A 204 -15.84 5.60 -5.11
C LEU A 204 -15.66 6.32 -3.77
N ARG A 205 -16.56 6.12 -2.81
CA ARG A 205 -16.40 6.68 -1.46
C ARG A 205 -15.19 6.09 -0.74
N ILE A 206 -15.00 4.78 -0.82
CA ILE A 206 -13.84 4.10 -0.23
C ILE A 206 -12.54 4.57 -0.88
N LEU A 207 -12.49 4.68 -2.22
CA LEU A 207 -11.33 5.23 -2.93
C LEU A 207 -11.02 6.67 -2.53
N ASN A 208 -12.04 7.52 -2.36
CA ASN A 208 -11.86 8.86 -1.85
C ASN A 208 -11.28 8.87 -0.42
N ASP A 209 -11.79 8.01 0.47
CA ASP A 209 -11.26 7.88 1.83
C ASP A 209 -9.77 7.46 1.82
N ILE A 210 -9.38 6.51 0.96
CA ILE A 210 -7.97 6.10 0.78
C ILE A 210 -7.11 7.28 0.36
N ILE A 211 -7.56 8.04 -0.64
CA ILE A 211 -6.85 9.23 -1.14
C ILE A 211 -6.71 10.29 -0.04
N GLU A 212 -7.76 10.54 0.73
CA GLU A 212 -7.74 11.48 1.87
C GLU A 212 -6.77 11.03 2.97
N TYR A 213 -6.66 9.72 3.24
CA TYR A 213 -5.67 9.22 4.20
C TYR A 213 -4.24 9.49 3.74
N PHE A 214 -3.91 9.33 2.45
CA PHE A 214 -2.58 9.71 1.94
C PHE A 214 -2.25 11.19 2.20
N GLU A 215 -3.25 12.08 2.06
CA GLU A 215 -3.08 13.50 2.35
C GLU A 215 -2.90 13.79 3.85
N ILE A 216 -3.69 13.14 4.71
CA ILE A 216 -3.60 13.27 6.18
C ILE A 216 -2.22 12.84 6.67
N HIS A 217 -1.70 11.74 6.14
CA HIS A 217 -0.36 11.25 6.47
C HIS A 217 0.77 12.05 5.82
N LYS A 218 0.46 13.06 4.99
CA LYS A 218 1.41 13.92 4.27
C LYS A 218 2.44 13.15 3.44
N VAL A 219 2.17 11.89 3.11
CA VAL A 219 3.05 11.07 2.27
C VAL A 219 3.12 11.70 0.88
N TYR A 220 1.97 12.17 0.38
CA TYR A 220 1.86 12.95 -0.84
C TYR A 220 0.84 14.06 -0.65
N ARG A 221 1.18 15.30 -1.04
CA ARG A 221 0.19 16.36 -1.23
C ARG A 221 -0.23 16.34 -2.69
N LEU A 222 -1.45 15.90 -2.95
CA LEU A 222 -2.08 16.15 -4.24
C LEU A 222 -2.32 17.65 -4.33
N LYS A 223 -1.76 18.29 -5.36
CA LYS A 223 -2.19 19.63 -5.77
C LYS A 223 -3.04 19.42 -7.00
N TYR A 224 -4.32 19.74 -6.94
CA TYR A 224 -5.12 19.80 -8.14
C TYR A 224 -4.65 20.98 -8.99
N PHE A 225 -4.87 20.89 -10.30
CA PHE A 225 -4.54 21.98 -11.22
C PHE A 225 -5.28 23.27 -10.85
N SER A 226 -6.47 23.16 -10.26
CA SER A 226 -7.25 24.25 -9.67
C SER A 226 -6.56 24.95 -8.50
N ASP A 227 -5.67 24.26 -7.79
CA ASP A 227 -4.96 24.77 -6.62
C ASP A 227 -3.65 25.46 -7.00
N ILE A 228 -3.27 25.37 -8.28
CA ILE A 228 -2.15 26.10 -8.86
C ILE A 228 -2.68 27.49 -9.21
N ASN A 229 -2.43 28.46 -8.33
CA ASN A 229 -2.55 29.87 -8.69
C ASN A 229 -1.56 30.15 -9.83
N TYR A 230 -2.07 30.21 -11.06
CA TYR A 230 -1.34 30.83 -12.15
C TYR A 230 -1.17 32.31 -11.80
N PRO A 231 0.06 32.83 -11.61
CA PRO A 231 0.23 34.26 -11.74
C PRO A 231 -0.32 34.63 -13.12
N ASN A 232 -1.18 35.64 -13.20
CA ASN A 232 -1.74 36.14 -14.44
C ASN A 232 -0.60 36.50 -15.40
N TYR A 233 -0.11 35.52 -16.16
CA TYR A 233 0.69 35.76 -17.32
C TYR A 233 -0.29 36.38 -18.31
N LYS A 234 -0.27 37.71 -18.39
CA LYS A 234 -0.73 38.40 -19.58
C LYS A 234 0.08 37.80 -20.72
N VAL A 235 -0.52 36.88 -21.45
CA VAL A 235 -0.02 36.50 -22.77
C VAL A 235 0.09 37.84 -23.49
N LYS A 236 1.32 38.26 -23.81
CA LYS A 236 1.48 39.38 -24.73
C LYS A 236 0.87 38.88 -26.04
N ASP A 237 -0.20 39.51 -26.47
CA ASP A 237 -0.75 39.29 -27.81
C ASP A 237 0.36 39.65 -28.80
N TYR A 238 1.07 38.64 -29.28
CA TYR A 238 1.93 38.78 -30.43
C TYR A 238 1.04 38.61 -31.66
N PRO A 239 0.93 39.64 -32.53
CA PRO A 239 0.19 39.48 -33.77
C PRO A 239 0.83 38.36 -34.59
N LEU A 240 0.00 37.48 -35.15
CA LEU A 240 0.35 36.33 -36.00
C LEU A 240 1.27 36.68 -37.19
N SER A 241 1.45 37.97 -37.49
CA SER A 241 2.36 38.49 -38.51
C SER A 241 3.85 38.41 -38.17
N SER A 242 4.23 37.85 -37.01
CA SER A 242 5.64 37.81 -36.54
C SER A 242 6.32 36.45 -36.68
N PHE A 243 5.67 35.46 -37.29
CA PHE A 243 6.32 34.20 -37.67
C PHE A 243 6.84 34.27 -39.11
N THR A 244 8.12 34.59 -39.28
CA THR A 244 8.84 34.27 -40.52
C THR A 244 9.45 32.89 -40.35
N LEU A 245 9.04 31.93 -41.18
CA LEU A 245 9.68 30.62 -41.30
C LEU A 245 11.12 30.82 -41.77
N ILE A 246 12.08 30.26 -41.03
CA ILE A 246 13.45 29.97 -41.49
C ILE A 246 13.54 28.47 -41.68
#